data_AF-A0A0H2MR96-F1
#
_entry.id   AF-A0A0H2MR96-F1
#
_cell.length_a   1.000
_cell.length_b   1.000
_cell.length_c   1.000
_cell.angle_alpha   90.00
_cell.angle_beta   90.00
_cell.angle_gamma   90.00
#
_symmetry.space_group_name_H-M   'P 1'
#
loop_
_entity.id
_entity.type
_entity.pdbx_description
1 polymer ?
#
loop_
_entity_poly.entity_id
_entity_poly.type
_entity_poly.pdbx_seq_one_letter_code
_entity_poly.pdbx_strand_id
1 'polypeptide(L)'
;MKASKLKRIIESLPEHADPDIVTGEYWLPERLLDTELDGDMMFLSFDSAPEETQGEEEGRGFVEHEIEMIRHRFEQIIEEQSDTKTKADAMLALFLMGHELSSSEIIEILEDPELPEPPTE
;
A
#
# COMPACT_ATOMS: atom_id res chain seq x y z
N MET A 1 2.21 -8.16 -25.90
CA MET A 1 1.52 -8.29 -27.21
C MET A 1 2.45 -7.75 -28.30
N LYS A 2 2.36 -8.16 -29.58
CA LYS A 2 3.13 -7.55 -30.69
C LYS A 2 2.37 -6.35 -31.29
N ALA A 3 3.08 -5.32 -31.75
CA ALA A 3 2.48 -4.12 -32.35
C ALA A 3 1.52 -4.44 -33.52
N SER A 4 1.85 -5.44 -34.34
CA SER A 4 0.99 -5.89 -35.45
C SER A 4 -0.37 -6.45 -34.98
N LYS A 5 -0.44 -7.02 -33.78
CA LYS A 5 -1.69 -7.51 -33.19
C LYS A 5 -2.52 -6.36 -32.63
N LEU A 6 -1.86 -5.40 -31.95
CA LEU A 6 -2.51 -4.19 -31.46
C LEU A 6 -3.13 -3.37 -32.60
N LYS A 7 -2.38 -3.18 -33.70
CA LYS A 7 -2.86 -2.48 -34.89
C LYS A 7 -4.17 -3.06 -35.43
N ARG A 8 -4.30 -4.39 -35.50
CA ARG A 8 -5.55 -5.05 -35.94
C ARG A 8 -6.74 -4.77 -35.03
N ILE A 9 -6.51 -4.61 -33.72
CA ILE A 9 -7.57 -4.29 -32.76
C ILE A 9 -8.02 -2.85 -32.98
N ILE A 10 -7.09 -1.91 -33.12
CA ILE A 10 -7.39 -0.50 -33.39
C ILE A 10 -8.15 -0.34 -34.71
N GLU A 11 -7.71 -1.02 -35.78
CA GLU A 11 -8.38 -1.03 -37.09
C GLU A 11 -9.79 -1.66 -37.06
N SER A 12 -10.13 -2.41 -35.99
CA SER A 12 -11.44 -3.03 -35.82
C SER A 12 -12.44 -2.18 -35.02
N LEU A 13 -12.02 -1.01 -34.54
CA LEU A 13 -12.90 -0.10 -33.81
C LEU A 13 -13.99 0.47 -34.72
N PRO A 14 -15.21 0.70 -34.22
CA PRO A 14 -16.27 1.37 -34.98
C PRO A 14 -15.85 2.77 -35.46
N GLU A 15 -16.28 3.19 -36.66
CA GLU A 15 -15.90 4.49 -37.26
C GLU A 15 -16.22 5.72 -36.39
N HIS A 16 -17.14 5.57 -35.44
CA HIS A 16 -17.61 6.63 -34.53
C HIS A 16 -17.08 6.49 -33.10
N ALA A 17 -16.22 5.50 -32.85
CA ALA A 17 -15.61 5.28 -31.54
C ALA A 17 -14.19 5.83 -31.51
N ASP A 18 -13.92 6.73 -30.57
CA ASP A 18 -12.60 7.29 -30.30
C ASP A 18 -12.26 7.06 -28.82
N PRO A 19 -11.97 5.81 -28.42
CA PRO A 19 -11.69 5.50 -27.03
C PRO A 19 -10.28 5.95 -26.63
N ASP A 20 -10.14 6.43 -25.39
CA ASP A 20 -8.82 6.61 -24.78
C ASP A 20 -8.07 5.27 -24.74
N ILE A 21 -6.79 5.28 -25.10
CA ILE A 21 -5.91 4.13 -24.89
C ILE A 21 -5.48 4.18 -23.43
N VAL A 22 -5.83 3.15 -22.68
CA VAL A 22 -5.56 3.06 -21.25
C VAL A 22 -4.79 1.79 -20.90
N THR A 23 -4.09 1.84 -19.78
CA THR A 23 -3.52 0.69 -19.07
C THR A 23 -4.05 0.65 -17.63
N GLY A 24 -3.64 -0.34 -16.84
CA GLY A 24 -4.08 -0.51 -15.45
C GLY A 24 -5.39 -1.29 -15.30
N GLU A 25 -6.06 -1.09 -14.17
CA GLU A 25 -7.31 -1.77 -13.83
C GLU A 25 -8.53 -1.02 -14.36
N TYR A 26 -9.65 -1.71 -14.61
CA TYR A 26 -10.86 -1.07 -15.14
C TYR A 26 -11.43 0.04 -14.24
N TRP A 27 -11.19 -0.06 -12.92
CA TRP A 27 -11.64 0.92 -11.92
C TRP A 27 -10.64 2.05 -11.67
N LEU A 28 -9.41 1.93 -12.20
CA LEU A 28 -8.36 2.94 -12.13
C LEU A 28 -7.50 2.90 -13.41
N PRO A 29 -8.04 3.37 -14.54
CA PRO A 29 -7.31 3.36 -15.80
C PRO A 29 -6.33 4.53 -15.89
N GLU A 30 -5.10 4.23 -16.30
CA GLU A 30 -4.06 5.21 -16.65
C GLU A 30 -4.13 5.49 -18.15
N ARG A 31 -4.23 6.75 -18.56
CA ARG A 31 -4.41 7.19 -19.94
C ARG A 31 -3.09 7.42 -20.64
N LEU A 32 -2.98 6.97 -21.89
CA LEU A 32 -1.80 7.20 -22.71
C LEU A 32 -1.66 8.69 -23.04
N LEU A 33 -0.57 9.30 -22.59
CA LEU A 33 -0.23 10.70 -22.83
C LEU A 33 0.65 10.88 -24.06
N ASP A 34 1.63 10.00 -24.24
CA ASP A 34 2.61 10.12 -25.33
C ASP A 34 3.09 8.76 -25.83
N THR A 35 3.55 8.73 -27.07
CA THR A 35 4.09 7.53 -27.71
C THR A 35 5.30 7.86 -28.57
N GLU A 36 6.37 7.10 -28.39
CA GLU A 36 7.59 7.23 -29.18
C GLU A 36 8.02 5.86 -29.74
N LEU A 37 8.48 5.85 -30.99
CA LEU A 37 9.09 4.66 -31.59
C LEU A 37 10.60 4.90 -31.70
N ASP A 38 11.38 4.10 -30.97
CA ASP A 38 12.83 4.07 -31.08
C ASP A 38 13.30 2.69 -31.56
N GLY A 39 13.77 2.65 -32.81
CA GLY A 39 14.16 1.41 -33.47
C GLY A 39 12.98 0.42 -33.62
N ASP A 40 13.08 -0.73 -32.97
CA ASP A 40 12.05 -1.77 -32.93
C ASP A 40 11.21 -1.76 -31.63
N MET A 41 11.44 -0.77 -30.77
CA MET A 41 10.78 -0.62 -29.47
C MET A 41 9.79 0.55 -29.49
N MET A 42 8.56 0.31 -29.07
CA MET A 42 7.52 1.35 -28.91
C MET A 42 7.41 1.69 -27.42
N PHE A 43 7.76 2.92 -27.09
CA PHE A 43 7.64 3.50 -25.75
C PHE A 43 6.29 4.20 -25.62
N LEU A 44 5.62 3.95 -24.50
CA LEU A 44 4.30 4.45 -24.20
C LEU A 44 4.37 5.13 -22.83
N SER A 45 4.00 6.41 -22.78
CA SER A 45 3.96 7.20 -21.55
C SER A 45 2.51 7.38 -21.16
N PHE A 46 2.13 6.87 -19.99
CA PHE A 46 0.78 7.01 -19.44
C PHE A 46 0.76 8.13 -18.39
N ASP A 47 -0.42 8.66 -18.09
CA ASP A 47 -0.58 9.51 -16.92
C ASP A 47 -0.27 8.68 -15.67
N SER A 48 0.48 9.28 -14.77
CA SER A 48 0.59 8.75 -13.43
C SER A 48 -0.80 8.92 -12.81
N ALA A 49 -1.41 7.84 -12.30
CA ALA A 49 -2.18 8.00 -11.07
C ALA A 49 -1.32 8.86 -10.12
N PRO A 50 -1.90 9.87 -9.44
CA PRO A 50 -1.17 10.95 -8.77
C PRO A 50 0.11 10.41 -8.14
N GLU A 51 1.26 10.95 -8.57
CA GLU A 51 2.60 10.45 -8.28
C GLU A 51 2.71 9.74 -6.93
N GLU A 52 2.89 8.41 -6.95
CA GLU A 52 3.58 7.66 -5.90
C GLU A 52 5.05 8.11 -5.83
N THR A 53 5.31 9.37 -5.50
CA THR A 53 6.64 9.78 -5.03
C THR A 53 6.51 10.75 -3.87
N GLN A 54 5.95 10.24 -2.76
CA GLN A 54 6.50 10.45 -1.41
C GLN A 54 5.88 9.46 -0.43
N GLY A 55 6.49 8.28 -0.36
CA GLY A 55 6.14 7.22 0.56
C GLY A 55 6.63 5.89 0.02
N GLU A 56 7.94 5.63 0.06
CA GLU A 56 8.35 4.25 0.30
C GLU A 56 7.53 3.80 1.53
N GLU A 57 6.71 2.76 1.36
CA GLU A 57 5.78 2.26 2.39
C GLU A 57 4.42 2.98 2.48
N GLU A 58 3.60 2.95 1.41
CA GLU A 58 2.15 2.92 1.63
C GLU A 58 1.83 1.59 2.32
N GLY A 59 1.86 1.62 3.65
CA GLY A 59 1.44 0.53 4.49
C GLY A 59 0.08 0.04 3.99
N ARG A 60 -0.06 -1.28 3.89
CA ARG A 60 -1.30 -2.03 3.57
C ARG A 60 -2.55 -1.54 4.33
N GLY A 61 -2.38 -0.67 5.31
CA GLY A 61 -3.34 -0.34 6.34
C GLY A 61 -3.56 -1.57 7.22
N PHE A 62 -4.24 -1.36 8.32
CA PHE A 62 -4.77 -2.48 9.10
C PHE A 62 -6.15 -2.85 8.55
N VAL A 63 -6.40 -4.14 8.30
CA VAL A 63 -7.75 -4.63 8.02
C VAL A 63 -8.58 -4.67 9.31
N GLU A 64 -9.91 -4.86 9.21
CA GLU A 64 -10.82 -4.78 10.36
C GLU A 64 -10.41 -5.67 11.54
N HIS A 65 -9.95 -6.89 11.27
CA HIS A 65 -9.45 -7.82 12.29
C HIS A 65 -8.19 -7.29 13.00
N GLU A 66 -7.26 -6.71 12.26
CA GLU A 66 -6.00 -6.16 12.79
C GLU A 66 -6.27 -4.92 13.65
N ILE A 67 -7.24 -4.09 13.25
CA ILE A 67 -7.73 -2.95 14.06
C ILE A 67 -8.34 -3.45 15.38
N GLU A 68 -9.09 -4.55 15.35
CA GLU A 68 -9.69 -5.16 16.54
C GLU A 68 -8.62 -5.70 17.49
N MET A 69 -7.55 -6.31 16.96
CA MET A 69 -6.41 -6.77 17.75
C MET A 69 -5.68 -5.62 18.45
N ILE A 70 -5.38 -4.54 17.71
CA ILE A 70 -4.75 -3.34 18.29
C ILE A 70 -5.65 -2.74 19.38
N ARG A 71 -6.96 -2.63 19.14
CA ARG A 71 -7.93 -2.17 20.13
C ARG A 71 -7.89 -3.04 21.39
N HIS A 72 -7.93 -4.36 21.24
CA HIS A 72 -7.88 -5.28 22.36
C HIS A 72 -6.60 -5.11 23.17
N ARG A 73 -5.46 -4.88 22.50
CA ARG A 73 -4.19 -4.63 23.18
C ARG A 73 -4.21 -3.33 23.99
N PHE A 74 -4.78 -2.25 23.44
CA PHE A 74 -4.95 -1.00 24.19
C PHE A 74 -5.85 -1.19 25.42
N GLU A 75 -6.95 -1.91 25.28
CA GLU A 75 -7.85 -2.24 26.39
C GLU A 75 -7.11 -3.01 27.49
N GLN A 76 -6.32 -4.03 27.13
CA GLN A 76 -5.49 -4.76 28.10
C GLN A 76 -4.52 -3.85 28.85
N ILE A 77 -3.78 -2.97 28.17
CA ILE A 77 -2.83 -2.03 28.81
C ILE A 77 -3.56 -1.08 29.77
N ILE A 78 -4.75 -0.61 29.38
CA ILE A 78 -5.54 0.31 30.19
C ILE A 78 -6.11 -0.39 31.43
N GLU A 79 -6.59 -1.63 31.30
CA GLU A 79 -7.21 -2.40 32.36
C GLU A 79 -6.20 -3.09 33.30
N GLU A 80 -4.96 -3.28 32.86
CA GLU A 80 -3.89 -3.88 33.66
C GLU A 80 -3.68 -3.11 34.97
N GLN A 81 -3.48 -3.84 36.07
CA GLN A 81 -3.18 -3.25 37.38
C GLN A 81 -1.71 -2.85 37.47
N SER A 82 -1.32 -1.86 36.65
CA SER A 82 0.01 -1.25 36.60
C SER A 82 -0.09 0.26 36.85
N ASP A 83 1.04 0.87 37.24
CA ASP A 83 1.07 2.32 37.45
C ASP A 83 1.04 3.08 36.11
N THR A 84 0.65 4.36 36.18
CA THR A 84 0.47 5.22 35.00
C THR A 84 1.74 5.30 34.13
N LYS A 85 2.93 5.20 34.73
CA LYS A 85 4.18 5.28 33.98
C LYS A 85 4.36 4.04 33.11
N THR A 86 4.16 2.85 33.68
CA THR A 86 4.22 1.59 32.92
C THR A 86 3.23 1.56 31.76
N LYS A 87 2.02 2.07 31.96
CA LYS A 87 1.01 2.17 30.88
C LYS A 87 1.45 3.14 29.78
N ALA A 88 1.99 4.30 30.16
CA ALA A 88 2.50 5.28 29.22
C ALA A 88 3.68 4.73 28.41
N ASP A 89 4.59 4.00 29.06
CA ASP A 89 5.74 3.37 28.41
C ASP A 89 5.29 2.28 27.41
N ALA A 90 4.29 1.47 27.77
CA ALA A 90 3.72 0.46 26.86
C ALA A 90 3.01 1.07 25.65
N MET A 91 2.26 2.16 25.85
CA MET A 91 1.63 2.90 24.74
C MET A 91 2.67 3.58 23.83
N LEU A 92 3.73 4.13 24.43
CA LEU A 92 4.83 4.73 23.68
C LEU A 92 5.55 3.68 22.84
N ALA A 93 5.81 2.50 23.39
CA ALA A 93 6.42 1.40 22.64
C ALA A 93 5.56 0.98 21.45
N LEU A 94 4.25 0.82 21.62
CA LEU A 94 3.33 0.51 20.52
C LEU A 94 3.35 1.59 19.42
N PHE A 95 3.42 2.87 19.82
CA PHE A 95 3.49 3.97 18.87
C PHE A 95 4.79 3.98 18.08
N LEU A 96 5.93 3.76 18.74
CA LEU A 96 7.24 3.72 18.10
C LEU A 96 7.35 2.52 17.14
N MET A 97 6.88 1.35 17.55
CA MET A 97 6.77 0.17 16.67
C MET A 97 5.89 0.48 15.44
N GLY A 98 4.79 1.21 15.65
CA GLY A 98 3.91 1.70 14.58
C GLY A 98 4.57 2.61 13.53
N HIS A 99 5.66 3.28 13.90
CA HIS A 99 6.37 4.21 13.03
C HIS A 99 7.61 3.58 12.38
N GLU A 100 8.19 2.55 13.00
CA GLU A 100 9.44 1.93 12.55
C GLU A 100 9.23 0.62 11.78
N LEU A 101 8.08 -0.04 11.95
CA LEU A 101 7.79 -1.35 11.37
C LEU A 101 6.58 -1.31 10.44
N SER A 102 6.55 -2.24 9.48
CA SER A 102 5.40 -2.42 8.61
C SER A 102 4.18 -2.94 9.37
N SER A 103 2.98 -2.69 8.84
CA SER A 103 1.72 -3.16 9.45
C SER A 103 1.68 -4.68 9.69
N SER A 104 2.32 -5.49 8.83
CA SER A 104 2.42 -6.94 9.01
C SER A 104 3.31 -7.35 10.18
N GLU A 105 4.45 -6.69 10.35
CA GLU A 105 5.41 -6.98 11.43
C GLU A 105 4.82 -6.61 12.80
N ILE A 106 4.08 -5.51 12.87
CA ILE A 106 3.35 -5.11 14.09
C ILE A 106 2.34 -6.17 14.50
N ILE A 107 1.59 -6.74 13.54
CA ILE A 107 0.58 -7.75 13.85
C ILE A 107 1.22 -9.05 14.31
N GLU A 108 2.32 -9.50 13.69
CA GLU A 108 3.07 -10.66 14.16
C GLU A 108 3.55 -10.50 15.61
N ILE A 109 4.06 -9.31 15.97
CA ILE A 109 4.46 -8.99 17.35
C ILE A 109 3.27 -8.96 18.30
N LEU A 110 2.10 -8.50 17.85
CA LEU A 110 0.88 -8.44 18.68
C LEU A 110 0.21 -9.81 18.85
N GLU A 111 0.43 -10.75 17.91
CA GLU A 111 0.00 -12.14 18.04
C GLU A 111 0.85 -12.92 19.05
N ASP A 112 2.11 -12.52 19.25
CA ASP A 112 3.01 -13.16 20.20
C ASP A 112 2.85 -12.57 21.62
N PRO A 113 2.31 -13.34 22.60
CA PRO A 113 2.11 -12.87 23.97
C PRO A 113 3.41 -12.64 24.75
N GLU A 114 4.57 -13.05 24.22
CA GLU A 114 5.89 -12.80 24.81
C GLU A 114 6.52 -11.56 24.15
N LEU A 115 6.15 -10.37 24.64
CA LEU A 115 6.79 -9.12 24.25
C LEU A 115 8.33 -9.22 24.32
N PRO A 116 9.08 -8.74 23.30
CA PRO A 116 10.52 -8.61 23.42
C PRO A 116 10.86 -7.64 24.57
N GLU A 117 11.81 -8.04 25.41
CA GLU A 117 12.28 -7.19 26.51
C GLU A 117 12.79 -5.86 25.93
N PRO A 118 12.52 -4.73 26.62
CA PRO A 118 12.99 -3.43 26.18
C PRO A 118 14.51 -3.48 26.00
N PRO A 119 15.07 -2.78 25.00
CA PRO A 119 16.50 -2.74 24.81
C PRO A 119 17.15 -2.18 26.09
N THR A 120 17.96 -3.03 26.73
CA THR A 120 18.84 -2.62 27.82
C THR A 120 19.91 -1.70 27.22
N GLU A 121 20.15 -0.56 27.89
CA GLU A 121 21.07 0.56 27.58
C GLU A 121 22.26 0.28 26.65
#